data_AF-W0DZP9-F1
#
_entry.id   AF-W0DZP9-F1
#
_cell.length_a   1.000
_cell.length_b   1.000
_cell.length_c   1.000
_cell.angle_alpha   90.00
_cell.angle_beta   90.00
_cell.angle_gamma   90.00
#
_symmetry.space_group_name_H-M   'P 1'
#
loop_
_entity.id
_entity.type
_entity.pdbx_description
1 polymer ?
#
loop_
_entity_poly.entity_id
_entity_poly.type
_entity_poly.pdbx_seq_one_letter_code
_entity_poly.pdbx_strand_id
1 'polypeptide(L)'
;MLQKSPAITSDSRLRLLALSQQAADLAARGDWQALADVGLLLDQALLNYIESVGAGKVRNDLALQEALETNHANVVQAIEAAQIQLTQAHQKSSASLRATQHYLNNAG
;
A
#
# COMPACT_ATOMS: atom_id res chain seq x y z
N MET A 1 -5.79 -11.32 -39.43
CA MET A 1 -6.16 -10.65 -38.17
C MET A 1 -5.85 -11.61 -37.03
N LEU A 2 -4.80 -11.34 -36.26
CA LEU A 2 -4.44 -12.17 -35.10
C LEU A 2 -5.36 -11.79 -33.93
N GLN A 3 -6.34 -12.64 -33.64
CA GLN A 3 -7.11 -12.56 -32.40
C GLN A 3 -6.15 -12.86 -31.24
N LYS A 4 -5.71 -11.82 -30.51
CA LYS A 4 -4.99 -12.01 -29.24
C LYS A 4 -5.96 -12.70 -28.26
N SER A 5 -5.60 -13.90 -27.82
CA SER A 5 -6.41 -14.83 -27.04
C SER A 5 -6.96 -14.26 -25.72
N PRO A 6 -8.19 -14.63 -25.32
CA PRO A 6 -8.82 -14.22 -24.05
C PRO A 6 -8.12 -14.73 -22.77
N ALA A 7 -7.22 -15.72 -22.88
CA ALA A 7 -6.52 -16.29 -21.73
C ALA A 7 -5.48 -15.32 -21.10
N ILE A 8 -4.78 -14.55 -21.93
CA ILE A 8 -3.73 -13.61 -21.45
C ILE A 8 -4.33 -12.49 -20.59
N THR A 9 -5.58 -12.10 -20.88
CA THR A 9 -6.27 -10.99 -20.22
C THR A 9 -6.82 -11.36 -18.85
N SER A 10 -7.29 -12.60 -18.65
CA SER A 10 -7.78 -13.06 -17.35
C SER A 10 -6.65 -13.25 -16.34
N ASP A 11 -5.52 -13.81 -16.77
CA ASP A 11 -4.34 -14.01 -15.90
C ASP A 11 -3.73 -12.67 -15.45
N SER A 12 -3.69 -11.68 -16.34
CA SER A 12 -3.17 -10.34 -16.03
C SER A 12 -4.07 -9.60 -15.04
N ARG A 13 -5.40 -9.70 -15.19
CA ARG A 13 -6.37 -9.11 -14.26
C ARG A 13 -6.30 -9.76 -12.88
N LEU A 14 -6.21 -11.09 -12.82
CA LEU A 14 -6.05 -11.82 -11.56
C LEU A 14 -4.75 -11.45 -10.85
N ARG A 15 -3.65 -11.29 -11.61
CA ARG A 15 -2.37 -10.83 -11.07
C ARG A 15 -2.45 -9.43 -10.46
N LEU A 16 -3.19 -8.51 -11.08
CA LEU A 16 -3.43 -7.17 -10.50
C LEU A 16 -4.15 -7.24 -9.16
N LEU A 17 -5.21 -8.03 -9.08
CA LEU A 17 -5.98 -8.20 -7.86
C LEU A 17 -5.14 -8.86 -6.75
N ALA A 18 -4.33 -9.85 -7.10
CA ALA A 18 -3.45 -10.53 -6.15
C ALA A 18 -2.38 -9.58 -5.60
N LEU A 19 -1.73 -8.79 -6.46
CA LEU A 19 -0.70 -7.83 -6.05
C LEU A 19 -1.28 -6.69 -5.21
N SER A 20 -2.48 -6.18 -5.56
CA SER A 20 -3.12 -5.13 -4.76
C SER A 20 -3.55 -5.63 -3.38
N GLN A 21 -4.07 -6.87 -3.29
CA GLN A 21 -4.40 -7.49 -2.00
C GLN A 21 -3.13 -7.71 -1.17
N GLN A 22 -2.06 -8.22 -1.80
CA GLN A 22 -0.79 -8.43 -1.11
C GLN A 22 -0.22 -7.12 -0.57
N ALA A 23 -0.32 -6.01 -1.32
CA ALA A 23 0.09 -4.70 -0.83
C ALA A 23 -0.71 -4.29 0.42
N ALA A 24 -2.04 -4.45 0.42
CA ALA A 24 -2.88 -4.16 1.59
C ALA A 24 -2.47 -5.02 2.80
N ASP A 25 -2.23 -6.32 2.61
CA ASP A 25 -1.82 -7.23 3.68
C ASP A 25 -0.45 -6.87 4.28
N LEU A 26 0.51 -6.46 3.43
CA LEU A 26 1.85 -6.04 3.86
C LEU A 26 1.80 -4.73 4.63
N ALA A 27 1.01 -3.76 4.14
CA ALA A 27 0.80 -2.49 4.83
C ALA A 27 0.17 -2.71 6.22
N ALA A 28 -0.83 -3.59 6.33
CA ALA A 28 -1.46 -3.93 7.61
C ALA A 28 -0.49 -4.56 8.62
N ARG A 29 0.55 -5.26 8.15
CA ARG A 29 1.62 -5.84 8.99
C ARG A 29 2.75 -4.87 9.29
N GLY A 30 2.78 -3.72 8.62
CA GLY A 30 3.89 -2.76 8.69
C GLY A 30 5.17 -3.25 8.02
N ASP A 31 5.06 -4.18 7.06
CA ASP A 31 6.21 -4.64 6.27
C ASP A 31 6.45 -3.66 5.10
N TRP A 32 7.02 -2.49 5.44
CA TRP A 32 7.16 -1.37 4.52
C TRP A 32 8.12 -1.64 3.36
N GLN A 33 9.15 -2.47 3.59
CA GLN A 33 10.09 -2.83 2.54
C GLN A 33 9.42 -3.74 1.51
N ALA A 34 8.76 -4.81 1.96
CA ALA A 34 8.03 -5.69 1.05
C ALA A 34 6.86 -4.97 0.36
N LEU A 35 6.21 -4.02 1.05
CA LEU A 35 5.17 -3.17 0.44
C LEU A 35 5.73 -2.37 -0.74
N ALA A 36 6.91 -1.77 -0.58
CA ALA A 36 7.57 -1.02 -1.66
C ALA A 36 7.87 -1.94 -2.85
N ASP A 37 8.41 -3.13 -2.60
CA ASP A 37 8.75 -4.10 -3.65
C ASP A 37 7.49 -4.59 -4.40
N VAL A 38 6.41 -4.89 -3.69
CA VAL A 38 5.12 -5.29 -4.29
C VAL A 38 4.47 -4.12 -5.06
N GLY A 39 4.62 -2.89 -4.59
CA GLY A 39 4.14 -1.70 -5.30
C GLY A 39 4.75 -1.59 -6.70
N LEU A 40 6.06 -1.80 -6.83
CA LEU A 40 6.75 -1.81 -8.13
C LEU A 40 6.22 -2.92 -9.06
N LEU A 41 5.95 -4.11 -8.52
CA LEU A 41 5.35 -5.21 -9.28
C LEU A 41 3.92 -4.91 -9.71
N LEU A 42 3.13 -4.24 -8.85
CA LEU A 42 1.77 -3.83 -9.15
C LEU A 42 1.73 -2.79 -10.27
N ASP A 43 2.59 -1.77 -10.21
CA ASP A 43 2.72 -0.75 -11.25
C ASP A 43 3.07 -1.37 -12.60
N GLN A 44 4.05 -2.29 -12.62
CA GLN A 44 4.43 -2.99 -13.84
C GLN A 44 3.32 -3.90 -14.37
N ALA A 45 2.60 -4.61 -13.48
CA ALA A 45 1.46 -5.43 -13.87
C ALA A 45 0.32 -4.58 -14.46
N LEU A 46 0.12 -3.36 -13.95
CA LEU A 46 -0.91 -2.44 -14.43
C LEU A 46 -0.56 -1.91 -15.83
N LEU A 47 0.69 -1.51 -16.05
CA LEU A 47 1.17 -1.11 -17.37
C LEU A 47 0.99 -2.24 -18.39
N ASN A 48 1.44 -3.46 -18.06
CA ASN A 48 1.29 -4.63 -18.92
C ASN A 48 -0.20 -4.93 -19.22
N TYR A 49 -1.07 -4.81 -18.22
CA TYR A 49 -2.50 -5.02 -18.42
C TYR A 49 -3.10 -3.94 -19.34
N ILE A 50 -2.79 -2.67 -19.11
CA ILE A 50 -3.21 -1.55 -19.98
C ILE A 50 -2.75 -1.75 -21.42
N GLU A 51 -1.50 -2.18 -21.64
CA GLU A 51 -0.99 -2.50 -22.98
C GLU A 51 -1.74 -3.68 -23.64
N SER A 52 -2.17 -4.65 -22.84
CA SER A 52 -2.85 -5.85 -23.33
C SER A 52 -4.31 -5.61 -23.74
N VAL A 53 -5.07 -4.83 -22.95
CA VAL A 53 -6.52 -4.62 -23.16
C VAL A 53 -6.88 -3.22 -23.66
N GLY A 54 -5.96 -2.27 -23.54
CA GLY A 54 -6.18 -0.85 -23.79
C GLY A 54 -6.76 -0.12 -22.59
N ALA A 55 -6.30 1.12 -22.36
CA ALA A 55 -6.73 1.96 -21.23
C ALA A 55 -8.25 2.17 -21.14
N GLY A 56 -8.94 2.23 -22.28
CA GLY A 56 -10.40 2.38 -22.32
C GLY A 56 -11.15 1.19 -21.73
N LYS A 57 -10.64 -0.04 -21.90
CA LYS A 57 -11.23 -1.22 -21.27
C LYS A 57 -10.95 -1.27 -19.77
N VAL A 58 -9.73 -0.93 -19.36
CA VAL A 58 -9.37 -0.84 -17.93
C VAL A 58 -10.26 0.17 -17.21
N ARG A 59 -10.51 1.33 -17.83
CA ARG A 59 -11.39 2.38 -17.27
C ARG A 59 -12.84 1.92 -17.11
N ASN A 60 -13.29 0.96 -17.91
CA ASN A 60 -14.66 0.45 -17.88
C ASN A 60 -14.82 -0.84 -17.05
N ASP A 61 -13.72 -1.40 -16.50
CA ASP A 61 -13.74 -2.55 -15.60
C ASP A 61 -14.00 -2.10 -14.16
N LEU A 62 -15.26 -1.75 -13.88
CA LEU A 62 -15.71 -1.22 -12.58
C LEU A 62 -15.29 -2.12 -11.41
N ALA A 63 -15.46 -3.43 -11.54
CA ALA A 63 -15.10 -4.38 -10.49
C ALA A 63 -13.58 -4.41 -10.21
N LEU A 64 -12.73 -4.19 -11.22
CA LEU A 64 -11.30 -4.04 -11.01
C LEU A 64 -10.98 -2.71 -10.32
N GLN A 65 -11.61 -1.62 -10.75
CA GLN A 65 -11.42 -0.30 -10.13
C GLN A 65 -11.79 -0.31 -8.65
N GLU A 66 -12.98 -0.81 -8.31
CA GLU A 66 -13.45 -0.91 -6.92
C GLU A 66 -12.50 -1.72 -6.04
N ALA A 67 -11.98 -2.85 -6.55
CA ALA A 67 -11.04 -3.68 -5.81
C ALA A 67 -9.69 -2.97 -5.58
N LEU A 68 -9.17 -2.30 -6.61
CA LEU A 68 -7.91 -1.54 -6.50
C LEU A 68 -8.07 -0.34 -5.56
N GLU A 69 -9.18 0.38 -5.62
CA GLU A 69 -9.48 1.51 -4.73
C GLU A 69 -9.64 1.06 -3.29
N THR A 70 -10.34 -0.04 -3.05
CA THR A 70 -10.50 -0.62 -1.70
C THR A 70 -9.14 -0.99 -1.11
N ASN A 71 -8.30 -1.69 -1.87
CA ASN A 71 -6.98 -2.10 -1.39
C ASN A 71 -6.04 -0.90 -1.22
N HIS A 72 -6.13 0.11 -2.09
CA HIS A 72 -5.39 1.36 -1.91
C HIS A 72 -5.82 2.08 -0.62
N ALA A 73 -7.12 2.18 -0.35
CA ALA A 73 -7.63 2.78 0.88
C ALA A 73 -7.10 2.05 2.13
N ASN A 74 -7.04 0.71 2.09
CA ASN A 74 -6.47 -0.08 3.19
C ASN A 74 -4.98 0.21 3.41
N VAL A 75 -4.20 0.36 2.33
CA VAL A 75 -2.78 0.76 2.43
C VAL A 75 -2.64 2.14 3.05
N VAL A 76 -3.44 3.12 2.61
CA VAL A 76 -3.41 4.49 3.14
C VAL A 76 -3.76 4.51 4.64
N GLN A 77 -4.81 3.81 5.04
CA GLN A 77 -5.21 3.71 6.46
C GLN A 77 -4.10 3.10 7.32
N ALA A 78 -3.40 2.08 6.82
CA ALA A 78 -2.28 1.48 7.54
C ALA A 78 -1.11 2.45 7.71
N ILE A 79 -0.79 3.24 6.67
CA ILE A 79 0.26 4.28 6.73
C ILE A 79 -0.13 5.37 7.74
N GLU A 80 -1.36 5.85 7.71
CA GLU A 80 -1.87 6.85 8.65
C GLU A 80 -1.79 6.34 10.10
N ALA A 81 -2.19 5.09 10.34
CA ALA A 81 -2.10 4.47 11.65
C ALA A 81 -0.64 4.39 12.14
N ALA A 82 0.30 4.01 11.27
CA ALA A 82 1.72 3.97 11.60
C ALA A 82 2.28 5.36 11.93
N GLN A 83 1.90 6.39 11.18
CA GLN A 83 2.30 7.78 11.44
C GLN A 83 1.79 8.30 12.79
N ILE A 84 0.55 7.96 13.15
CA ILE A 84 -0.03 8.31 14.46
C ILE A 84 0.78 7.64 15.58
N GLN A 85 1.08 6.35 15.45
CA GLN A 85 1.86 5.60 16.44
C GLN A 85 3.27 6.20 16.63
N LEU A 86 3.96 6.54 15.54
CA LEU A 86 5.27 7.18 15.58
C LEU A 86 5.22 8.53 16.31
N THR A 87 4.19 9.33 16.02
CA THR A 87 3.99 10.65 16.65
C THR A 87 3.77 10.51 18.17
N GLN A 88 2.95 9.54 18.58
CA GLN A 88 2.72 9.26 20.00
C GLN A 88 3.98 8.76 20.71
N ALA A 89 4.76 7.89 20.05
CA ALA A 89 6.03 7.40 20.60
C ALA A 89 7.02 8.55 20.81
N HIS A 90 7.11 9.48 19.86
CA HIS A 90 7.95 10.67 19.98
C HIS A 90 7.51 11.55 21.16
N GLN A 91 6.22 11.85 21.28
CA GLN A 91 5.68 12.65 22.39
C GLN A 91 5.98 12.03 23.77
N LYS A 92 5.82 10.71 23.91
CA LYS A 92 6.12 9.97 25.14
C LYS A 92 7.62 10.04 25.49
N SER A 93 8.48 9.88 24.49
CA SER A 93 9.93 10.02 24.66
C SER A 93 10.31 11.43 25.11
N SER A 94 9.81 12.48 24.45
CA SER A 94 10.07 13.88 24.83
C SER A 94 9.55 14.23 26.21
N ALA A 95 8.39 13.70 26.62
CA ALA A 95 7.86 13.89 27.97
C ALA A 95 8.77 13.23 29.03
N SER A 96 9.24 12.01 28.75
CA SER A 96 10.14 11.27 29.64
C SER A 96 11.48 12.00 29.82
N LEU A 97 12.07 12.50 28.73
CA LEU A 97 13.31 13.29 28.78
C LEU A 97 13.15 14.56 29.62
N ARG A 98 12.03 15.29 29.47
CA ARG A 98 11.74 16.48 30.29
C ARG A 98 11.61 16.13 31.77
N ALA A 99 10.94 15.03 32.10
CA ALA A 99 10.79 14.59 33.49
C ALA A 99 12.14 14.24 34.12
N THR A 100 13.00 13.51 33.40
CA THR A 100 14.36 13.18 33.85
C THR A 100 15.20 14.44 34.06
N GLN A 101 15.17 15.39 33.12
CA GLN A 101 15.92 16.64 33.27
C GLN A 101 15.44 17.46 34.47
N HIS A 102 14.12 17.52 34.69
CA HIS A 102 13.55 18.17 35.86
C HIS A 102 14.01 17.52 37.16
N TYR A 103 14.06 16.19 37.23
CA TYR A 103 14.56 15.49 38.42
C TYR A 103 16.04 15.83 38.68
N LEU A 104 16.90 15.75 37.65
CA LEU A 104 18.32 16.06 37.78
C LEU A 104 18.58 17.49 38.26
N ASN A 105 17.82 18.46 37.73
CA ASN A 105 17.98 19.87 38.09
C ASN A 105 17.51 20.21 39.50
N ASN A 106 16.67 19.39 40.13
CA ASN A 106 16.10 19.62 41.46
C ASN A 106 16.61 18.64 42.52
N ALA A 107 17.52 17.73 42.17
CA ALA A 107 18.09 16.72 43.08
C ALA A 107 19.48 17.11 43.64
N GLY A 108 20.00 18.30 43.29
CA GLY A 108 21.22 18.90 43.84
C GLY A 108 20.91 20.23 44.51
#